data_AF-A0AAD5MMJ9-F1
#
_entry.id   AF-A0AAD5MMJ9-F1
#
_cell.length_a   1.000
_cell.length_b   1.000
_cell.length_c   1.000
_cell.angle_alpha   90.00
_cell.angle_beta   90.00
_cell.angle_gamma   90.00
#
_symmetry.space_group_name_H-M   'P 1'
#
loop_
_entity.id
_entity.type
_entity.pdbx_description
1 polymer ?
#
loop_
_entity_poly.entity_id
_entity_poly.type
_entity_poly.pdbx_seq_one_letter_code
_entity_poly.pdbx_strand_id
1 'polypeptide(L)'
;MKPWCIIVGSTVTALCAPMMGHNQCTINTNMMIGAIPNTAMSISGTLTTTNIIMANWSKDMWQSVVNRTIRMLASGPLRSHFFSAVGTVS
;
A
#
# COMPACT_ATOMS: atom_id res chain seq x y z
N MET A 1 24.20 -2.73 -1.85
CA MET A 1 22.88 -2.55 -1.17
C MET A 1 22.05 -1.58 -2.00
N LYS A 2 20.72 -1.72 -2.02
CA LYS A 2 19.82 -0.79 -2.74
C LYS A 2 19.46 0.36 -1.79
N PRO A 3 19.32 1.61 -2.24
CA PRO A 3 18.81 2.69 -1.39
C PRO A 3 17.41 2.34 -0.86
N TRP A 4 17.14 2.70 0.40
CA TRP A 4 15.84 2.52 1.05
C TRP A 4 15.46 3.76 1.86
N CYS A 5 14.18 3.89 2.20
CA CYS A 5 13.64 5.02 2.94
C CYS A 5 13.03 4.55 4.26
N ILE A 6 13.09 5.38 5.30
CA ILE A 6 12.35 5.15 6.55
C ILE A 6 11.06 5.95 6.47
N ILE A 7 9.93 5.28 6.70
CA ILE A 7 8.59 5.86 6.66
C ILE A 7 7.98 5.76 8.05
N VAL A 8 7.52 6.88 8.60
CA VAL A 8 6.74 6.92 9.84
C VAL A 8 5.36 7.46 9.49
N GLY A 9 4.34 6.61 9.61
CA GLY A 9 2.99 6.92 9.12
C GLY A 9 2.97 7.05 7.59
N SER A 10 2.64 8.24 7.09
CA SER A 10 2.61 8.58 5.66
C SER A 10 3.73 9.55 5.23
N THR A 11 4.74 9.74 6.08
CA THR A 11 5.85 10.69 5.84
C THR A 11 7.17 9.94 5.77
N VAL A 12 7.99 10.27 4.76
CA VAL A 12 9.36 9.78 4.69
C VAL A 12 10.21 10.57 5.68
N THR A 13 10.80 9.90 6.66
CA THR A 13 11.57 10.54 7.73
C THR A 13 13.08 10.51 7.47
N ALA A 14 13.56 9.57 6.66
CA ALA A 14 14.97 9.49 6.27
C ALA A 14 15.16 8.76 4.94
N LEU A 15 16.20 9.15 4.19
CA LEU A 15 16.69 8.42 3.02
C LEU A 15 18.02 7.75 3.39
N CYS A 16 18.13 6.46 3.11
CA CYS A 16 19.33 5.67 3.37
C CYS A 16 19.90 5.22 2.04
N ALA A 17 21.12 5.66 1.75
CA ALA A 17 21.87 5.24 0.57
C ALA A 17 23.17 4.54 1.01
N PRO A 18 23.62 3.53 0.26
CA PRO A 18 24.94 2.95 0.48
C PRO A 18 26.00 3.96 0.04
N MET A 19 26.52 4.76 0.97
CA MET A 19 27.71 5.56 0.74
C MET A 19 28.90 4.85 1.38
N MET A 20 29.87 4.45 0.55
CA MET A 20 31.22 4.01 0.95
C MET A 20 31.27 3.16 2.23
N GLY A 21 30.68 1.96 2.19
CA GLY A 21 30.87 0.94 3.23
C GLY A 21 30.06 1.11 4.53
N HIS A 22 29.32 2.21 4.70
CA HIS A 22 28.40 2.41 5.83
C HIS A 22 26.98 2.73 5.37
N ASN A 23 25.98 2.11 6.01
CA ASN A 23 24.57 2.48 5.82
C ASN A 23 24.30 3.77 6.59
N GLN A 24 24.52 4.93 5.96
CA GLN A 24 24.15 6.22 6.54
C GLN A 24 22.74 6.60 6.10
N CYS A 25 21.84 6.72 7.07
CA CYS A 25 20.53 7.33 6.90
C CYS A 25 20.65 8.80 7.27
N THR A 26 20.46 9.69 6.30
CA THR A 26 20.47 11.12 6.57
C THR A 26 19.05 11.58 6.88
N ILE A 27 18.84 12.05 8.11
CA ILE A 27 17.70 12.90 8.45
C ILE A 27 18.09 14.29 7.97
N ASN A 28 17.84 14.61 6.71
CA ASN A 28 18.08 15.98 6.25
C ASN A 28 16.96 16.86 6.82
N THR A 29 17.23 17.50 7.96
CA THR A 29 16.27 18.39 8.67
C THR A 29 15.81 19.58 7.83
N ASN A 30 16.49 19.87 6.72
CA ASN A 30 16.11 20.93 5.77
C ASN A 30 15.35 20.40 4.54
N MET A 31 15.23 19.09 4.41
CA MET A 31 14.29 18.45 3.50
C MET A 31 13.19 17.86 4.36
N MET A 32 12.09 18.60 4.54
CA MET A 32 10.81 17.94 4.80
C MET A 32 10.57 17.06 3.56
N ILE A 33 11.02 15.80 3.62
CA ILE A 33 10.80 14.84 2.54
C ILE A 33 9.29 14.67 2.52
N GLY A 34 8.67 15.29 1.53
CA GLY A 34 7.27 15.69 1.57
C GLY A 34 6.30 14.53 1.83
N ALA A 35 5.02 14.88 2.00
CA ALA A 35 3.97 13.89 2.10
C ALA A 35 4.07 12.91 0.91
N ILE A 36 4.05 11.61 1.20
CA ILE A 36 4.03 10.59 0.16
C ILE A 36 2.73 10.83 -0.64
N PRO A 37 2.80 10.98 -1.98
CA PRO A 37 1.61 11.14 -2.79
C PRO A 37 0.62 10.00 -2.53
N ASN A 38 -0.66 10.30 -2.37
CA ASN A 38 -1.68 9.27 -2.11
C ASN A 38 -1.72 8.18 -3.19
N THR A 39 -1.26 8.49 -4.40
CA THR A 39 -1.11 7.55 -5.52
C THR A 39 -0.04 6.48 -5.26
N ALA A 40 0.99 6.78 -4.47
CA ALA A 40 1.99 5.80 -4.05
C ALA A 40 1.52 4.94 -2.85
N MET A 41 0.43 5.33 -2.19
CA MET A 41 -0.18 4.62 -1.06
C MET A 41 -1.46 3.87 -1.44
N SER A 42 -1.91 3.97 -2.68
CA SER A 42 -3.14 3.34 -3.17
C SER A 42 -2.81 2.29 -4.23
N ILE A 43 -3.45 1.12 -4.11
CA ILE A 43 -3.46 0.09 -5.15
C ILE A 43 -4.89 0.01 -5.66
N SER A 44 -5.07 0.24 -6.96
CA SER A 44 -6.34 0.02 -7.65
C SER A 44 -6.22 -1.19 -8.57
N GLY A 45 -7.35 -1.84 -8.83
CA GLY A 45 -7.42 -2.98 -9.73
C GLY A 45 -8.87 -3.25 -10.15
N THR A 46 -9.03 -3.90 -11.29
CA THR A 46 -10.33 -4.30 -11.82
C THR A 46 -10.51 -5.80 -11.66
N LEU A 47 -11.64 -6.21 -11.08
CA LEU A 47 -12.04 -7.61 -11.01
C LEU A 47 -13.00 -7.92 -12.15
N THR A 48 -12.58 -8.77 -13.08
CA THR A 48 -13.43 -9.26 -14.17
C THR A 48 -13.84 -10.70 -13.86
N THR A 49 -15.13 -10.99 -13.96
CA THR A 49 -15.66 -12.35 -13.83
C THR A 49 -16.25 -12.84 -15.15
N THR A 50 -16.06 -14.11 -15.46
CA THR A 50 -16.76 -14.81 -16.55
C THR A 50 -17.94 -15.62 -16.05
N ASN A 51 -18.13 -15.72 -14.73
CA ASN A 51 -19.24 -16.44 -14.12
C ASN A 51 -20.51 -15.58 -14.17
N ILE A 52 -21.52 -16.05 -14.91
CA ILE A 52 -22.78 -15.33 -15.12
C ILE A 52 -23.57 -15.07 -13.84
N ILE A 53 -23.42 -15.92 -12.81
CA ILE A 53 -24.07 -15.73 -11.52
C ILE A 53 -23.43 -14.52 -10.81
N MET A 54 -22.10 -14.47 -10.76
CA MET A 54 -21.36 -13.36 -10.14
C MET A 54 -21.53 -12.05 -10.92
N ALA A 55 -21.71 -12.11 -12.23
CA ALA A 55 -22.00 -10.92 -13.04
C ALA A 55 -23.31 -10.23 -12.63
N ASN A 56 -24.30 -11.00 -12.16
CA ASN A 56 -25.60 -10.50 -11.69
C ASN A 56 -25.64 -10.20 -10.19
N TRP A 57 -24.51 -10.26 -9.49
CA TRP A 57 -24.46 -9.93 -8.06
C TRP A 57 -24.68 -8.45 -7.81
N SER A 58 -25.38 -8.14 -6.71
CA SER A 58 -25.54 -6.77 -6.25
C SER A 58 -24.20 -6.17 -5.80
N LYS A 59 -24.15 -4.82 -5.69
CA LYS A 59 -22.97 -4.12 -5.14
C LYS A 59 -22.59 -4.64 -3.75
N ASP A 60 -23.55 -4.95 -2.89
CA ASP A 60 -23.28 -5.48 -1.54
C ASP A 60 -22.63 -6.87 -1.56
N MET A 61 -23.05 -7.74 -2.50
CA MET A 61 -22.43 -9.05 -2.70
C MET A 61 -20.99 -8.91 -3.18
N TRP A 62 -20.73 -8.01 -4.13
CA TRP A 62 -19.36 -7.69 -4.55
C TRP A 62 -18.52 -7.09 -3.42
N GLN A 63 -19.12 -6.23 -2.60
CA GLN A 63 -18.45 -5.62 -1.45
C GLN A 63 -18.02 -6.69 -0.43
N SER A 64 -18.78 -7.78 -0.25
CA SER A 64 -18.37 -8.93 0.57
C SER A 64 -17.07 -9.57 0.06
N VAL A 65 -16.91 -9.73 -1.26
CA VAL A 65 -15.69 -10.24 -1.88
C VAL A 65 -14.52 -9.30 -1.64
N VAL A 66 -14.71 -8.00 -1.91
CA VAL A 66 -13.68 -6.97 -1.68
C VAL A 66 -13.26 -6.93 -0.21
N ASN A 67 -14.21 -7.00 0.73
CA ASN A 67 -13.94 -7.04 2.16
C ASN A 67 -13.12 -8.26 2.56
N ARG A 68 -13.35 -9.43 1.95
CA ARG A 68 -12.55 -10.63 2.19
C ARG A 68 -11.12 -10.46 1.68
N THR A 69 -10.94 -9.85 0.51
CA THR A 69 -9.62 -9.51 -0.02
C THR A 69 -8.87 -8.54 0.90
N ILE A 70 -9.54 -7.50 1.39
CA ILE A 70 -8.96 -6.55 2.36
C ILE A 70 -8.52 -7.27 3.64
N ARG A 71 -9.36 -8.18 4.17
CA ARG A 71 -8.97 -8.98 5.34
C ARG A 71 -7.73 -9.83 5.06
N MET A 72 -7.64 -10.46 3.89
CA MET A 72 -6.46 -11.23 3.50
C MET A 72 -5.21 -10.36 3.37
N LEU A 73 -5.34 -9.11 2.90
CA LEU A 73 -4.24 -8.15 2.87
C LEU A 73 -3.84 -7.70 4.28
N ALA A 74 -4.81 -7.52 5.17
CA ALA A 74 -4.58 -7.05 6.54
C ALA A 74 -4.11 -8.14 7.52
N SER A 75 -4.46 -9.41 7.31
CA SER A 75 -4.11 -10.52 8.21
C SER A 75 -3.19 -11.57 7.59
N GLY A 76 -2.95 -11.51 6.28
CA GLY A 76 -2.17 -12.48 5.54
C GLY A 76 -0.67 -12.16 5.46
N PRO A 77 0.07 -12.89 4.60
CA PRO A 77 1.51 -12.70 4.42
C PRO A 77 1.89 -11.30 3.94
N LEU A 78 0.92 -10.58 3.39
CA LEU A 78 1.11 -9.23 2.86
C LEU A 78 0.91 -8.13 3.91
N ARG A 79 0.52 -8.46 5.15
CA ARG A 79 0.23 -7.48 6.21
C ARG A 79 1.37 -6.49 6.45
N SER A 80 2.63 -6.95 6.39
CA SER A 80 3.80 -6.09 6.60
C SER A 80 4.00 -5.05 5.50
N HIS A 81 3.31 -5.17 4.37
CA HIS A 81 3.41 -4.25 3.23
C HIS A 81 2.31 -3.19 3.21
N PHE A 82 1.33 -3.27 4.13
CA PHE A 82 0.18 -2.37 4.15
C PHE A 82 -0.05 -1.81 5.55
N PHE A 83 -0.14 -0.49 5.66
CA PHE A 83 -0.55 0.16 6.91
C PHE A 83 -2.06 0.00 7.16
N SER A 84 -2.85 0.20 6.11
CA SER A 84 -4.31 0.04 6.12
C SER A 84 -4.80 -0.29 4.72
N ALA A 85 -5.87 -1.06 4.60
CA ALA A 85 -6.50 -1.37 3.31
C ALA A 85 -8.00 -1.03 3.38
N VAL A 86 -8.48 -0.31 2.37
CA VAL A 86 -9.89 0.03 2.16
C VAL A 86 -10.20 -0.27 0.70
N GLY A 87 -11.40 -0.76 0.42
CA GLY A 87 -11.82 -1.10 -0.94
C GLY A 87 -13.32 -0.91 -1.08
N THR A 88 -13.71 -0.39 -2.23
CA THR A 88 -15.08 0.02 -2.54
C THR A 88 -15.46 -0.51 -3.91
N VAL A 89 -16.71 -0.94 -4.07
CA VAL A 89 -17.29 -1.29 -5.37
C VAL A 89 -18.01 -0.06 -5.93
N SER A 90 -17.54 0.45 -7.07
CA SER A 90 -18.09 1.62 -7.77
C SER A 90 -18.94 1.24 -8.97
#